data_AF-A0A2T3NRZ0-F1
#
_entry.id   AF-A0A2T3NRZ0-F1
#
_cell.length_a   1.000
_cell.length_b   1.000
_cell.length_c   1.000
_cell.angle_alpha   90.00
_cell.angle_beta   90.00
_cell.angle_gamma   90.00
#
_symmetry.space_group_name_H-M   'P 1'
#
loop_
_entity.id
_entity.type
_entity.pdbx_description
1 polymer ?
#
loop_
_entity_poly.entity_id
_entity_poly.type
_entity_poly.pdbx_seq_one_letter_code
_entity_poly.pdbx_strand_id
1 'polypeptide(L)'
;MRQSVYLRIAVFFVQLDLQREDAAWRREHRRVCVLLPHLSQHMLKDIGVDKDQRIARQLVSSPASRKVRHLRREYQSRLST
;
A
#
# COMPACT_ATOMS: atom_id res chain seq x y z
N MET A 1 -31.27 -23.93 3.01
CA MET A 1 -30.16 -23.14 3.61
C MET A 1 -28.77 -23.50 3.07
N ARG A 2 -28.62 -23.93 1.81
CA ARG A 2 -27.30 -24.24 1.18
C ARG A 2 -26.76 -23.11 0.31
N GLN A 3 -27.64 -22.27 -0.26
CA GLN A 3 -27.27 -21.16 -1.15
C GLN A 3 -26.46 -20.06 -0.44
N SER A 4 -26.72 -19.83 0.85
CA SER A 4 -25.98 -18.85 1.65
C SER A 4 -24.50 -19.23 1.85
N VAL A 5 -24.18 -20.53 1.85
CA VAL A 5 -22.79 -21.01 1.97
C VAL A 5 -22.01 -20.72 0.68
N TYR A 6 -22.61 -20.98 -0.48
CA TYR A 6 -22.00 -20.66 -1.77
C TYR A 6 -21.77 -19.15 -1.95
N LEU A 7 -22.74 -18.33 -1.54
CA LEU A 7 -22.58 -16.88 -1.57
C LEU A 7 -21.43 -16.40 -0.66
N ARG A 8 -21.31 -16.96 0.55
CA ARG A 8 -20.18 -16.64 1.44
C ARG A 8 -18.83 -17.00 0.83
N ILE A 9 -18.74 -18.18 0.21
CA ILE A 9 -17.51 -18.64 -0.43
C ILE A 9 -17.17 -17.77 -1.66
N ALA A 10 -18.17 -17.43 -2.48
CA ALA A 10 -17.98 -16.55 -3.63
C ALA A 10 -17.45 -15.17 -3.22
N VAL A 11 -18.05 -14.56 -2.19
CA VAL A 11 -17.61 -13.26 -1.65
C VAL A 11 -16.16 -13.36 -1.14
N PHE A 12 -15.82 -14.44 -0.45
CA PHE A 12 -14.46 -14.66 0.04
C PHE A 12 -13.44 -14.74 -1.12
N PHE A 13 -13.76 -15.47 -2.20
CA PHE A 13 -12.88 -15.55 -3.37
C PHE A 13 -12.70 -14.20 -4.06
N VAL A 14 -13.77 -13.42 -4.22
CA VAL A 14 -13.69 -12.06 -4.82
C VAL A 14 -12.81 -11.15 -3.96
N GLN A 15 -12.94 -11.19 -2.63
CA GLN A 15 -12.10 -10.40 -1.74
C GLN A 15 -10.62 -10.81 -1.83
N LEU A 16 -10.33 -12.11 -1.91
CA LEU A 16 -8.97 -12.60 -2.07
C LEU A 16 -8.36 -12.17 -3.39
N ASP A 17 -9.13 -12.21 -4.47
CA ASP A 17 -8.66 -11.82 -5.80
C ASP A 17 -8.36 -10.32 -5.85
N LEU A 18 -9.27 -9.50 -5.30
CA LEU A 18 -9.07 -8.07 -5.18
C LEU A 18 -7.81 -7.73 -4.37
N GLN A 19 -7.55 -8.45 -3.28
CA GLN A 19 -6.32 -8.26 -2.49
C GLN A 19 -5.06 -8.64 -3.26
N ARG A 20 -5.12 -9.68 -4.11
CA ARG A 20 -4.01 -10.11 -4.95
C ARG A 20 -3.72 -9.10 -6.05
N GLU A 21 -4.75 -8.62 -6.74
CA GLU A 21 -4.64 -7.56 -7.74
C GLU A 21 -4.09 -6.29 -7.12
N ASP A 22 -4.62 -5.84 -5.98
CA ASP A 22 -4.10 -4.69 -5.24
C ASP A 22 -2.61 -4.86 -4.90
N ALA A 23 -2.20 -6.06 -4.49
CA ALA A 23 -0.81 -6.33 -4.16
C ALA A 23 0.07 -6.36 -5.42
N ALA A 24 -0.42 -6.89 -6.53
CA ALA A 24 0.27 -6.89 -7.82
C ALA A 24 0.40 -5.45 -8.37
N TRP A 25 -0.71 -4.71 -8.39
CA TRP A 25 -0.77 -3.30 -8.75
C TRP A 25 0.19 -2.47 -7.90
N ARG A 26 0.19 -2.64 -6.57
CA ARG A 26 1.14 -1.96 -5.68
C ARG A 26 2.59 -2.39 -5.91
N ARG A 27 2.87 -3.60 -6.39
CA ARG A 27 4.26 -4.02 -6.70
C ARG A 27 4.74 -3.37 -7.99
N GLU A 28 3.90 -3.34 -9.00
CA GLU A 28 4.17 -2.77 -10.31
C GLU A 28 4.22 -1.23 -10.25
N HIS A 29 3.20 -0.62 -9.65
CA HIS A 29 3.08 0.83 -9.51
C HIS A 29 3.82 1.42 -8.29
N ARG A 30 4.52 0.62 -7.49
CA ARG A 30 5.44 1.15 -6.45
C ARG A 30 6.57 1.99 -7.02
N ARG A 31 6.87 1.83 -8.32
CA ARG A 31 7.95 2.49 -9.04
C ARG A 31 7.43 3.36 -10.19
N VAL A 32 6.20 3.88 -10.12
CA VAL A 32 5.72 4.84 -11.13
C VAL A 32 6.65 6.05 -11.10
N CYS A 33 7.46 6.19 -12.15
CA CYS A 33 8.11 7.45 -12.47
C CYS A 33 7.02 8.39 -12.96
N VAL A 34 6.79 9.44 -12.18
CA VAL A 34 5.86 10.52 -12.48
C VAL A 34 6.60 11.46 -13.43
N LEU A 35 6.55 11.12 -14.73
CA LEU A 35 7.25 11.84 -15.78
C LEU A 35 6.44 13.10 -16.13
N LEU A 36 6.65 14.18 -15.38
CA LEU A 36 6.03 15.48 -15.59
C LEU A 36 7.09 16.47 -16.10
N PRO A 37 7.41 16.45 -17.41
CA PRO A 37 8.53 17.21 -17.96
C PRO A 37 8.30 18.73 -17.93
N HIS A 38 7.08 19.17 -17.67
CA HIS A 38 6.69 20.60 -17.69
C HIS A 38 6.64 21.26 -16.32
N LEU A 39 6.91 20.53 -15.22
CA LEU A 39 6.92 21.12 -13.89
C LEU A 39 8.33 21.47 -13.41
N SER A 40 8.42 22.59 -12.70
CA SER A 40 9.65 22.99 -12.02
C SER A 40 9.98 22.03 -10.89
N GLN A 41 11.28 21.90 -10.56
CA GLN A 41 11.75 21.05 -9.46
C GLN A 41 11.13 21.46 -8.10
N HIS A 42 10.86 22.75 -7.92
CA HIS A 42 10.20 23.26 -6.72
C HIS A 42 8.74 22.79 -6.63
N MET A 43 7.97 22.87 -7.72
CA MET A 43 6.61 22.34 -7.72
C MET A 43 6.57 20.82 -7.55
N LEU A 44 7.50 20.08 -8.17
CA LEU A 44 7.59 18.63 -7.96
C LEU A 44 7.79 18.29 -6.48
N LYS A 45 8.65 19.04 -5.77
CA LYS A 45 8.88 18.88 -4.33
C LYS A 45 7.61 19.15 -3.51
N ASP A 46 6.82 20.16 -3.86
CA ASP A 46 5.58 20.51 -3.17
C ASP A 46 4.46 19.48 -3.41
N ILE A 47 4.40 18.90 -4.61
CA ILE A 47 3.51 17.78 -4.95
C ILE A 47 3.98 16.48 -4.26
N GLY A 48 5.21 16.47 -3.73
CA GLY A 48 5.75 15.33 -3.03
C GLY A 48 6.44 14.32 -3.94
N VAL A 49 6.90 14.76 -5.10
CA VAL A 49 7.72 14.00 -6.05
C VAL A 49 9.19 14.35 -5.80
N ASP A 50 9.99 13.34 -5.50
CA ASP A 50 11.43 13.44 -5.31
C ASP A 50 12.15 13.72 -6.65
N LYS A 51 13.42 14.12 -6.57
CA LYS A 51 14.24 14.49 -7.75
C LYS A 51 14.34 13.38 -8.80
N ASP A 52 14.17 12.13 -8.37
CA ASP A 52 14.14 10.94 -9.22
C ASP A 52 12.79 10.72 -9.92
N GLN A 53 11.91 11.73 -9.94
CA GLN A 53 10.54 11.65 -10.46
C GLN A 53 9.69 10.58 -9.76
N ARG A 54 10.01 10.27 -8.50
CA ARG A 54 9.33 9.23 -7.71
C ARG A 54 8.60 9.87 -6.55
N ILE A 55 7.43 9.36 -6.19
CA ILE A 55 6.70 9.85 -5.01
C ILE A 55 7.57 9.67 -3.76
N ALA A 56 7.74 10.75 -3.00
CA ALA A 56 8.57 10.78 -1.82
C ALA A 56 8.07 9.78 -0.78
N ARG A 57 8.98 8.91 -0.32
CA ARG A 57 8.68 7.81 0.60
C ARG A 57 8.06 8.27 1.94
N GLN A 58 8.31 9.53 2.31
CA GLN A 58 7.77 10.16 3.52
C GLN A 58 6.25 10.34 3.47
N LEU A 59 5.68 10.59 2.29
CA LEU A 59 4.22 10.72 2.09
C LEU A 59 3.52 9.37 2.14
N VAL A 60 4.18 8.31 1.65
CA VAL A 60 3.62 6.96 1.60
C VAL A 60 3.64 6.27 2.97
N SER A 61 4.66 6.55 3.80
CA SER A 61 4.66 6.07 5.18
C SER A 61 5.47 6.98 6.10
N SER A 62 4.76 7.59 7.06
CA SER A 62 5.39 8.30 8.15
C SER A 62 6.28 7.35 8.97
N PRO A 63 7.45 7.81 9.46
CA PRO A 63 8.27 7.07 10.43
C PRO A 63 7.46 6.58 11.63
N ALA A 64 6.47 7.38 12.06
CA ALA A 64 5.55 7.02 13.14
C ALA A 64 4.70 5.79 12.78
N SER A 65 4.08 5.76 11.60
CA SER A 65 3.29 4.61 11.13
C SER A 65 4.14 3.34 11.02
N ARG A 66 5.42 3.48 10.61
CA ARG A 66 6.37 2.36 10.61
C ARG A 66 6.67 1.88 12.04
N LYS A 67 6.94 2.79 12.97
CA LYS A 67 7.21 2.43 14.37
C LYS A 67 6.01 1.74 15.02
N VAL A 68 4.80 2.26 14.82
CA VAL A 68 3.54 1.64 15.29
C VAL A 68 3.38 0.23 14.74
N ARG A 69 3.65 0.02 13.44
CA ARG A 69 3.61 -1.32 12.83
C ARG A 69 4.60 -2.29 13.48
N HIS A 70 5.82 -1.85 13.78
CA HIS A 70 6.82 -2.68 14.46
C HIS A 70 6.40 -3.03 15.89
N LEU A 71 5.97 -2.05 16.68
CA LEU A 71 5.48 -2.27 18.04
C LEU A 71 4.30 -3.25 18.07
N ARG A 72 3.34 -3.10 17.15
CA ARG A 72 2.20 -4.01 17.05
C ARG A 72 2.63 -5.45 16.74
N ARG A 73 3.63 -5.64 15.87
CA ARG A 73 4.18 -6.97 15.55
C ARG A 73 4.90 -7.60 16.74
N GLU A 74 5.74 -6.82 17.43
CA GLU A 74 6.42 -7.29 18.64
C GLU A 74 5.42 -7.70 19.73
N TYR A 75 4.41 -6.87 19.97
CA TYR A 75 3.35 -7.19 20.94
C TYR A 75 2.58 -8.45 20.58
N GLN A 76 2.19 -8.62 19.31
CA GLN A 76 1.53 -9.84 18.83
C GLN A 76 2.40 -11.09 18.99
N SER A 77 3.70 -11.02 18.70
CA SER A 77 4.61 -12.16 18.88
C SER A 77 4.76 -12.58 20.34
N ARG A 78 4.65 -11.64 21.28
CA ARG A 78 4.73 -11.91 22.72
C ARG A 78 3.44 -12.48 23.30
N LEU A 79 2.29 -12.20 22.69
CA LEU A 79 1.01 -12.77 23.10
C LEU A 79 0.84 -14.24 22.66
N SER A 80 1.56 -14.67 21.62
CA SER A 80 1.50 -16.04 21.11
C SER A 80 2.44 -17.03 21.81
N THR A 81 3.36 -16.53 22.63
CA THR A 81 4.22 -17.30 23.56
C THR A 81 3.59 -17.31 24.94
#